data_AF-A0A178W128-F1
#
_entry.id   AF-A0A178W128-F1
#
_cell.length_a   1.000
_cell.length_b   1.000
_cell.length_c   1.000
_cell.angle_alpha   90.00
_cell.angle_beta   90.00
_cell.angle_gamma   90.00
#
_symmetry.space_group_name_H-M   'P 1'
#
loop_
_entity.id
_entity.type
_entity.pdbx_description
1 polymer ?
#
loop_
_entity_poly.entity_id
_entity_poly.type
_entity_poly.pdbx_seq_one_letter_code
_entity_poly.pdbx_strand_id
1 'polypeptide(L)'
;MSLRSELKDLEELTSNVKQVQDDLLEEILQINANTEYLCQFLHGSSSKELFKKNVPVVSYDDVRPYIERVGNGEPSNIFTGKTITNFFLR
;
A
#
# COMPACT_ATOMS: atom_id res chain seq x y z
N MET A 1 -9.52 26.39 -8.33
CA MET A 1 -10.29 25.26 -8.91
C MET A 1 -11.73 25.69 -9.08
N SER A 2 -12.47 25.15 -10.05
CA SER A 2 -13.87 25.49 -10.30
C SER A 2 -14.73 24.31 -9.87
N LEU A 3 -15.89 24.54 -9.25
CA LEU A 3 -16.83 23.49 -8.84
C LEU A 3 -17.16 22.49 -9.96
N ARG A 4 -17.14 22.96 -11.22
CA ARG A 4 -17.39 22.11 -12.40
C ARG A 4 -16.25 21.13 -12.70
N SER A 5 -15.01 21.42 -12.31
CA SER A 5 -13.91 20.46 -12.43
C SER A 5 -14.00 19.42 -11.33
N GLU A 6 -14.26 19.83 -10.09
CA GLU A 6 -14.39 18.91 -8.93
C GLU A 6 -15.48 17.85 -9.13
N LEU A 7 -16.64 18.24 -9.67
CA LEU A 7 -17.72 17.30 -9.98
C LEU A 7 -17.37 16.33 -11.11
N LYS A 8 -16.57 16.76 -12.10
CA LYS A 8 -16.10 15.88 -13.18
C LYS A 8 -15.10 14.86 -12.67
N ASP A 9 -14.19 15.27 -11.80
CA ASP A 9 -13.19 14.38 -11.22
C ASP A 9 -13.86 13.29 -10.38
N LEU A 10 -14.91 13.64 -9.61
CA LEU A 10 -15.71 12.67 -8.86
C LEU A 10 -16.45 11.68 -9.77
N GLU A 11 -17.06 12.15 -10.85
CA GLU A 11 -17.75 11.30 -11.82
C GLU A 11 -16.79 10.32 -12.48
N GLU A 12 -15.60 10.78 -12.86
CA GLU A 12 -14.56 9.95 -13.48
C GLU A 12 -14.05 8.86 -12.52
N LEU A 13 -13.74 9.24 -11.28
CA LEU A 13 -13.25 8.30 -10.25
C LEU A 13 -14.32 7.25 -9.87
N THR A 14 -15.61 7.61 -9.91
CA THR A 14 -16.71 6.72 -9.54
C THR A 14 -17.27 5.90 -10.72
N SER A 15 -17.00 6.30 -11.96
CA SER A 15 -17.38 5.52 -13.17
C SER A 15 -16.41 4.39 -13.49
N ASN A 16 -15.12 4.55 -13.16
CA ASN A 16 -14.04 3.62 -13.55
C ASN A 16 -13.43 2.85 -12.36
N VAL A 17 -14.18 2.66 -11.28
CA VAL A 17 -13.71 2.15 -9.98
C VAL A 17 -12.87 0.88 -10.10
N LYS A 18 -13.30 -0.08 -10.92
CA LYS A 18 -12.58 -1.35 -11.07
C LYS A 18 -11.16 -1.14 -11.60
N GLN A 19 -11.02 -0.37 -12.68
CA GLN A 19 -9.71 -0.12 -13.30
C GLN A 19 -8.83 0.68 -12.34
N VAL A 20 -9.38 1.74 -11.75
CA VAL A 20 -8.66 2.60 -10.79
C VAL A 20 -8.14 1.80 -9.60
N GLN A 21 -8.94 0.90 -9.03
CA GLN A 21 -8.51 0.05 -7.91
C GLN A 21 -7.48 -1.01 -8.34
N ASP A 22 -7.61 -1.55 -9.54
CA ASP A 22 -6.69 -2.56 -10.06
C ASP A 22 -5.30 -1.94 -10.31
N ASP A 23 -5.27 -0.75 -10.92
CA ASP A 23 -4.04 0.02 -11.17
C ASP A 23 -3.38 0.47 -9.87
N LEU A 24 -4.17 0.97 -8.92
CA LEU A 24 -3.65 1.41 -7.62
C LEU A 24 -3.03 0.25 -6.85
N LEU A 25 -3.67 -0.93 -6.84
CA LEU A 25 -3.12 -2.10 -6.18
C LEU A 25 -1.82 -2.54 -6.87
N GLU A 26 -1.79 -2.55 -8.20
CA GLU A 26 -0.57 -2.89 -8.94
C GLU A 26 0.59 -1.96 -8.59
N GLU A 27 0.37 -0.64 -8.56
CA GLU A 27 1.41 0.34 -8.19
C GLU A 27 1.92 0.08 -6.77
N ILE A 28 1.02 -0.12 -5.81
CA ILE A 28 1.37 -0.44 -4.41
C ILE A 28 2.21 -1.71 -4.35
N LEU A 29 1.83 -2.77 -5.06
CA LEU A 29 2.56 -4.02 -5.02
C LEU A 29 3.92 -3.91 -5.71
N GLN A 30 4.04 -3.19 -6.82
CA GLN A 30 5.31 -2.98 -7.51
C GLN A 30 6.32 -2.21 -6.65
N ILE A 31 5.89 -1.13 -5.99
CA ILE A 31 6.75 -0.33 -5.11
C ILE A 31 7.25 -1.16 -3.93
N ASN A 32 6.39 -2.04 -3.40
CA ASN A 32 6.65 -2.75 -2.14
C ASN A 32 7.04 -4.22 -2.33
N ALA A 33 7.20 -4.71 -3.57
CA ALA A 33 7.40 -6.14 -3.88
C ALA A 33 8.55 -6.79 -3.07
N ASN A 34 9.61 -6.02 -2.82
CA ASN A 34 10.83 -6.47 -2.16
C ASN A 34 10.94 -5.99 -0.71
N THR A 35 9.87 -5.45 -0.11
CA THR A 35 9.89 -5.11 1.31
C THR A 35 9.86 -6.37 2.16
N GLU A 36 10.42 -6.30 3.37
CA GLU A 36 10.45 -7.44 4.28
C GLU A 36 9.03 -7.99 4.52
N TYR A 37 8.07 -7.09 4.76
CA TYR A 37 6.67 -7.46 5.00
C TYR A 37 5.98 -8.13 3.80
N LEU A 38 6.18 -7.65 2.58
CA LEU A 38 5.43 -8.18 1.42
C LEU A 38 6.13 -9.40 0.80
N CYS A 39 7.47 -9.44 0.86
CA CYS A 39 8.28 -10.51 0.28
C CYS A 39 8.03 -11.88 0.94
N GLN A 40 7.67 -11.92 2.23
CA GLN A 40 7.28 -13.16 2.93
C GLN A 40 6.01 -13.82 2.34
N PHE A 41 5.13 -13.05 1.68
CA PHE A 41 3.88 -13.56 1.11
C PHE A 41 3.89 -13.68 -0.41
N LEU A 42 4.62 -12.77 -1.08
CA LEU A 42 4.59 -12.63 -2.54
C LEU A 42 5.92 -12.94 -3.23
N HIS A 43 7.02 -13.09 -2.47
CA HIS A 43 8.34 -13.42 -3.01
C HIS A 43 8.76 -12.54 -4.20
N GLY A 44 8.55 -11.21 -4.08
CA GLY A 44 8.86 -10.25 -5.15
C GLY A 44 7.79 -10.11 -6.25
N SER A 45 6.69 -10.86 -6.18
CA SER A 45 5.59 -10.72 -7.13
C SER A 45 4.72 -9.49 -6.85
N SER A 46 4.22 -8.86 -7.91
CA SER A 46 3.18 -7.83 -7.87
C SER A 46 1.80 -8.30 -8.35
N SER A 47 1.58 -9.62 -8.43
CA SER A 47 0.29 -10.18 -8.89
C SER A 47 -0.83 -9.94 -7.87
N LYS A 48 -1.95 -9.41 -8.37
CA LYS A 48 -3.19 -9.23 -7.61
C LYS A 48 -3.79 -10.55 -7.14
N GLU A 49 -3.71 -11.61 -7.95
CA GLU A 49 -4.22 -12.94 -7.61
C GLU A 49 -3.43 -13.53 -6.45
N LEU A 50 -2.10 -13.41 -6.50
CA LEU A 50 -1.24 -13.85 -5.40
C LEU A 50 -1.44 -13.00 -4.15
N PHE A 51 -1.61 -11.67 -4.29
CA PHE A 51 -1.97 -10.79 -3.18
C PHE A 51 -3.22 -11.28 -2.44
N LYS A 52 -4.31 -11.50 -3.18
CA LYS A 52 -5.58 -11.99 -2.58
C LYS A 52 -5.47 -13.35 -1.92
N LYS A 53 -4.59 -14.21 -2.42
CA LYS A 53 -4.43 -15.59 -1.93
C LYS A 53 -3.51 -15.67 -0.71
N ASN A 54 -2.43 -14.88 -0.70
CA ASN A 54 -1.31 -15.09 0.21
C ASN A 54 -1.17 -14.01 1.29
N VAL A 55 -1.64 -12.78 1.05
CA VAL A 55 -1.48 -11.69 2.02
C VAL A 55 -2.66 -11.73 3.01
N PRO A 56 -2.41 -11.91 4.32
CA PRO A 56 -3.47 -12.01 5.30
C PRO A 56 -4.13 -10.65 5.56
N VAL A 57 -5.40 -10.70 5.99
CA VAL A 57 -6.04 -9.55 6.66
C VAL A 57 -5.50 -9.48 8.07
N VAL A 58 -4.96 -8.32 8.45
CA VAL A 58 -4.21 -8.12 9.71
C VAL A 58 -4.79 -7.03 10.58
N SER A 59 -4.53 -7.12 11.88
CA SER A 59 -4.74 -6.06 12.87
C SER A 59 -3.48 -5.20 13.03
N TYR A 60 -3.55 -4.15 13.85
CA TYR A 60 -2.36 -3.36 14.18
C TYR A 60 -1.29 -4.18 14.88
N ASP A 61 -1.67 -5.13 15.74
CA ASP A 61 -0.75 -5.90 16.57
C ASP A 61 0.16 -6.80 15.73
N ASP A 62 -0.34 -7.27 14.59
CA ASP A 62 0.41 -8.10 13.63
C ASP A 62 1.49 -7.29 12.89
N VAL A 63 1.24 -5.99 12.64
CA VAL A 63 2.17 -5.10 11.90
C VAL A 63 3.02 -4.21 12.81
N ARG A 64 2.65 -4.07 14.08
CA ARG A 64 3.34 -3.25 15.08
C ARG A 64 4.84 -3.51 15.14
N PRO A 65 5.35 -4.77 15.11
CA PRO A 65 6.79 -5.02 15.17
C PRO A 65 7.58 -4.37 14.02
N TYR A 66 7.00 -4.34 12.81
CA TYR A 66 7.63 -3.68 11.65
C TYR A 66 7.67 -2.16 11.82
N ILE A 67 6.57 -1.59 12.33
CA ILE A 67 6.43 -0.14 12.55
C ILE A 67 7.40 0.33 13.64
N GLU A 68 7.50 -0.40 14.76
CA GLU A 68 8.42 -0.08 15.86
C GLU A 68 9.89 -0.16 15.41
N ARG A 69 10.25 -1.17 14.62
CA ARG A 69 11.61 -1.28 14.04
C ARG A 69 11.99 -0.07 13.20
N VAL A 70 11.10 0.36 12.30
CA VAL A 70 11.32 1.60 11.52
C VAL A 70 11.36 2.83 12.43
N GLY A 71 10.47 2.91 13.42
CA GLY A 71 10.44 4.00 14.40
C GLY A 71 11.72 4.11 15.23
N ASN A 72 12.37 2.98 15.50
CA ASN A 72 13.66 2.89 16.19
C ASN A 72 14.88 3.11 15.29
N GLY A 73 14.67 3.46 14.01
CA GLY A 73 15.72 3.87 13.08
C GLY A 73 16.15 2.83 12.05
N GLU A 74 15.48 1.67 11.98
CA GLU A 74 15.69 0.76 10.86
C GLU A 74 15.10 1.34 9.55
N PRO A 75 15.60 0.91 8.37
CA PRO A 75 15.16 1.49 7.10
C PRO A 75 13.70 1.17 6.76
N SER A 76 13.05 2.06 5.99
CA SER A 76 11.63 1.92 5.66
C SER A 76 11.29 0.67 4.84
N ASN A 77 12.26 0.08 4.12
CA ASN A 77 12.07 -1.11 3.28
C ASN A 77 11.64 -2.37 4.08
N ILE A 78 11.65 -2.32 5.41
CA ILE A 78 10.98 -3.29 6.26
C ILE A 78 9.48 -3.37 5.94
N PHE A 79 8.84 -2.23 5.70
CA PHE A 79 7.38 -2.15 5.49
C PHE A 79 7.01 -1.55 4.13
N THR A 80 7.71 -0.51 3.67
CA THR A 80 7.43 0.17 2.41
C THR A 80 8.70 0.51 1.62
N GLY A 81 8.62 0.44 0.29
CA GLY A 81 9.68 0.88 -0.62
C GLY A 81 9.86 2.41 -0.66
N LYS A 82 8.99 3.19 0.00
CA LYS A 82 9.10 4.65 0.12
C LYS A 82 9.65 5.04 1.49
N THR A 83 10.33 6.17 1.57
CA THR A 83 10.81 6.72 2.86
C THR A 83 9.62 7.10 3.75
N ILE A 84 9.62 6.61 4.99
CA ILE A 84 8.68 7.06 6.02
C ILE A 84 9.16 8.39 6.60
N THR A 85 8.36 9.45 6.46
CA THR A 85 8.72 10.81 6.90
C THR A 85 8.14 11.19 8.25
N ASN A 86 6.99 10.61 8.62
CA ASN A 86 6.24 10.96 9.82
C ASN A 86 5.49 9.73 10.35
N PHE A 87 5.35 9.66 11.67
CA PHE A 87 4.42 8.74 12.33
C PHE A 87 3.27 9.57 12.91
N PHE A 88 2.04 9.28 12.46
CA PHE A 88 0.84 9.87 13.03
C PHE A 88 0.37 9.02 14.20
N LEU A 89 0.91 9.31 15.38
CA LEU A 89 0.51 8.68 16.63
C LEU A 89 -0.77 9.35 17.15
N ARG A 90 -1.73 8.53 17.59
CA ARG A 90 -2.99 8.99 18.17
C ARG A 90 -2.82 9.38 19.62
#